data_AF-A0A352XKW4-F1
#
_entry.id   AF-A0A352XKW4-F1
#
_cell.length_a   1.000
_cell.length_b   1.000
_cell.length_c   1.000
_cell.angle_alpha   90.00
_cell.angle_beta   90.00
_cell.angle_gamma   90.00
#
_symmetry.space_group_name_H-M   'P 1'
#
loop_
_entity.id
_entity.type
_entity.pdbx_description
1 polymer ?
#
loop_
_entity_poly.entity_id
_entity_poly.type
_entity_poly.pdbx_seq_one_letter_code
_entity_poly.pdbx_strand_id
1 'polypeptide(L)'
;MSRHALLSLLVLASPVAAEVHHHDENCEHGHANEKSEGMRFAPHVSASMALGGSTGDDHFFEDAGHHDPRADGWNMQALEVGGAVHVGDDFSMVAIYNEQWDRHTQWNGHWEEAFIKFRMTPRVLIKTGIYMPEVGLQNHLHLHARSFVESNLMNTRFLGEDGLIMEGFSLGY
;
A
#
# COMPACT_ATOMS: atom_id res chain seq x y z
N MET A 1 -15.74 -9.22 35.49
CA MET A 1 -14.81 -9.98 34.62
C MET A 1 -15.57 -10.36 33.36
N SER A 2 -15.40 -9.60 32.29
CA SER A 2 -16.10 -9.83 31.02
C SER A 2 -15.09 -10.35 30.01
N ARG A 3 -15.35 -11.54 29.45
CA ARG A 3 -14.54 -12.15 28.38
C ARG A 3 -15.03 -11.60 27.05
N HIS A 4 -14.14 -11.10 26.21
CA HIS A 4 -14.48 -10.72 24.84
C HIS A 4 -13.72 -11.61 23.86
N ALA A 5 -14.49 -12.16 22.91
CA ALA A 5 -14.01 -13.03 21.87
C ALA A 5 -13.47 -12.17 20.71
N LEU A 6 -12.26 -12.49 20.25
CA LEU A 6 -11.70 -11.93 19.02
C LEU A 6 -12.49 -12.52 17.85
N LEU A 7 -13.14 -11.66 17.06
CA LEU A 7 -13.80 -12.05 15.82
C LEU A 7 -13.03 -11.39 14.67
N SER A 8 -12.08 -12.12 14.09
CA SER A 8 -11.36 -11.67 12.89
C SER A 8 -12.23 -11.94 11.65
N LEU A 9 -12.72 -10.89 11.02
CA LEU A 9 -13.45 -10.97 9.76
C LEU A 9 -12.47 -10.78 8.59
N LEU A 10 -12.22 -11.86 7.84
CA LEU A 10 -11.40 -11.84 6.62
C LEU A 10 -12.19 -11.19 5.48
N VAL A 11 -11.69 -10.07 4.94
CA VAL A 11 -12.27 -9.41 3.77
C VAL A 11 -11.60 -9.95 2.50
N LEU A 12 -12.43 -10.34 1.53
CA LEU A 12 -12.01 -10.84 0.22
C LEU A 12 -11.49 -9.67 -0.63
N ALA A 13 -10.17 -9.60 -0.83
CA ALA A 13 -9.58 -8.75 -1.87
C ALA A 13 -9.76 -9.41 -3.25
N SER A 14 -10.23 -8.63 -4.24
CA SER A 14 -10.19 -9.05 -5.64
C SER A 14 -8.72 -9.11 -6.10
N PRO A 15 -8.28 -10.18 -6.78
CA PRO A 15 -6.88 -10.35 -7.21
C PRO A 15 -6.39 -9.27 -8.19
N VAL A 16 -7.29 -8.43 -8.72
CA VAL A 16 -6.94 -7.33 -9.64
C VAL A 16 -6.09 -6.24 -8.96
N ALA A 17 -6.13 -6.10 -7.64
CA ALA A 17 -5.35 -5.09 -6.91
C ALA A 17 -3.84 -5.43 -6.83
N ALA A 18 -3.46 -6.71 -6.92
CA ALA A 18 -2.05 -7.14 -6.92
C ALA A 18 -1.31 -6.70 -8.20
N GLU A 19 -2.05 -6.34 -9.25
CA GLU A 19 -1.51 -6.05 -10.58
C GLU A 19 -1.12 -4.57 -10.78
N VAL A 20 -1.33 -3.72 -9.77
CA VAL A 20 -0.91 -2.31 -9.84
C VAL A 20 0.60 -2.20 -9.60
N HIS A 21 1.21 -3.13 -8.85
CA HIS A 21 2.62 -3.04 -8.43
C HIS A 21 3.57 -4.12 -8.96
N HIS A 22 3.11 -5.33 -9.31
CA HIS A 22 4.02 -6.40 -9.72
C HIS A 22 3.92 -6.75 -11.20
N HIS A 23 4.66 -5.99 -12.01
CA HIS A 23 5.29 -6.57 -13.20
C HIS A 23 6.75 -6.88 -12.84
N ASP A 24 6.93 -7.79 -11.86
CA ASP A 24 8.17 -8.51 -11.66
C ASP A 24 8.09 -9.85 -12.39
N GLU A 25 9.19 -10.21 -13.00
CA GLU A 25 9.30 -11.00 -14.23
C GLU A 25 9.04 -12.51 -14.08
N ASN A 26 8.25 -12.99 -13.10
CA ASN A 26 8.19 -14.43 -12.78
C ASN A 26 6.80 -15.05 -12.54
N CYS A 27 5.70 -14.42 -12.96
CA CYS A 27 4.46 -15.18 -13.16
C CYS A 27 4.46 -15.82 -14.55
N GLU A 28 4.85 -17.09 -14.65
CA GLU A 28 4.57 -17.95 -15.81
C GLU A 28 3.06 -18.18 -15.92
N HIS A 29 2.34 -17.16 -16.39
CA HIS A 29 1.09 -17.36 -17.12
C HIS A 29 1.47 -17.37 -18.59
N GLY A 30 1.41 -18.55 -19.20
CA GLY A 30 1.72 -18.77 -20.61
C GLY A 30 0.80 -17.95 -21.51
N HIS A 31 1.17 -16.70 -21.75
CA HIS A 31 0.69 -15.88 -22.85
C HIS A 31 1.91 -15.24 -23.49
N ALA A 32 1.98 -15.40 -24.80
CA ALA A 32 3.15 -15.18 -25.63
C ALA A 32 3.74 -13.76 -25.53
N ASN A 33 5.03 -13.69 -25.86
CA ASN A 33 5.82 -12.54 -26.30
C ASN A 33 5.08 -11.59 -27.28
N GLU A 34 4.05 -10.87 -26.84
CA GLU A 34 3.53 -9.71 -27.55
C GLU A 34 3.71 -8.48 -26.65
N LYS A 35 4.53 -7.55 -27.16
CA LYS A 35 4.68 -6.21 -26.60
C LYS A 35 3.27 -5.62 -26.46
N SER A 36 2.89 -5.14 -25.28
CA SER A 36 1.56 -4.54 -25.16
C SER A 36 1.54 -3.25 -26.00
N GLU A 37 0.80 -3.23 -27.11
CA GLU A 37 0.77 -2.07 -28.02
C GLU A 37 -0.34 -1.06 -27.67
N GLY A 38 -0.98 -1.22 -26.50
CA GLY A 38 -2.19 -0.47 -26.13
C GLY A 38 -2.08 0.33 -24.84
N MET A 39 -3.09 1.16 -24.60
CA MET A 39 -3.30 1.81 -23.31
C MET A 39 -4.16 0.90 -22.41
N ARG A 40 -3.68 0.62 -21.21
CA ARG A 40 -4.41 -0.13 -20.17
C ARG A 40 -4.72 0.79 -18.99
N PHE A 41 -5.97 0.78 -18.54
CA PHE A 41 -6.39 1.45 -17.32
C PHE A 41 -6.72 0.40 -16.26
N ALA A 42 -6.16 0.57 -15.06
CA ALA A 42 -6.34 -0.31 -13.91
C ALA A 42 -6.82 0.53 -12.71
N PRO A 43 -8.13 0.71 -12.53
CA PRO A 43 -8.67 1.39 -11.37
C PRO A 43 -8.49 0.54 -10.10
N HIS A 44 -8.36 1.19 -8.96
CA HIS A 44 -8.14 0.60 -7.65
C HIS A 44 -9.09 1.20 -6.61
N VAL A 45 -9.70 0.32 -5.81
CA VAL A 45 -10.36 0.69 -4.57
C VAL A 45 -10.13 -0.41 -3.54
N SER A 46 -9.70 -0.04 -2.35
CA SER A 46 -9.51 -0.94 -1.21
C SER A 46 -10.04 -0.31 0.06
N ALA A 47 -10.45 -1.14 1.02
CA ALA A 47 -10.85 -0.68 2.33
C ALA A 47 -10.39 -1.69 3.39
N SER A 48 -9.81 -1.19 4.46
CA SER A 48 -9.33 -1.97 5.60
C SER A 48 -9.87 -1.38 6.89
N MET A 49 -10.40 -2.23 7.75
CA MET A 49 -10.98 -1.87 9.04
C MET A 49 -10.50 -2.84 10.10
N ALA A 50 -10.19 -2.31 11.28
CA ALA A 50 -9.88 -3.11 12.46
C ALA A 50 -10.89 -2.84 13.57
N LEU A 51 -11.13 -3.87 14.38
CA LEU A 51 -11.97 -3.84 15.57
C LEU A 51 -11.22 -4.57 16.68
N GLY A 52 -10.91 -3.87 17.77
CA GLY A 52 -10.08 -4.40 18.84
C GLY A 52 -10.14 -3.56 20.10
N GLY A 53 -9.41 -3.99 21.13
CA GLY A 53 -9.24 -3.21 22.34
C GLY A 53 -8.21 -3.84 23.26
N SER A 54 -7.55 -3.01 24.05
CA SER A 54 -6.47 -3.41 24.95
C SER A 54 -6.84 -3.06 26.39
N THR A 55 -6.29 -3.81 27.35
CA THR A 55 -6.33 -3.43 28.78
C THR A 55 -4.99 -2.85 29.24
N GLY A 56 -4.06 -2.63 28.32
CA GLY A 56 -2.79 -1.98 28.58
C GLY A 56 -2.95 -0.47 28.64
N ASP A 57 -2.21 0.18 29.54
CA ASP A 57 -2.21 1.63 29.69
C ASP A 57 -1.27 2.33 28.67
N ASP A 58 -0.42 1.56 27.97
CA ASP A 58 0.62 2.04 27.05
C ASP A 58 0.47 1.47 25.63
N HIS A 59 0.14 2.33 24.66
CA HIS A 59 0.02 1.99 23.24
C HIS A 59 1.35 1.96 22.46
N PHE A 60 2.49 1.84 23.16
CA PHE A 60 3.83 2.01 22.56
C PHE A 60 4.16 1.06 21.39
N PHE A 61 3.50 -0.10 21.33
CA PHE A 61 3.63 -1.06 20.22
C PHE A 61 2.42 -1.06 19.27
N GLU A 62 1.25 -0.60 19.73
CA GLU A 62 -0.02 -0.66 19.01
C GLU A 62 -0.16 0.53 18.02
N ASP A 63 0.53 1.65 18.27
CA ASP A 63 0.45 2.88 17.47
C ASP A 63 1.68 3.14 16.61
N ALA A 64 2.50 2.12 16.36
CA ALA A 64 3.82 2.32 15.75
C ALA A 64 3.73 2.78 14.28
N GLY A 65 2.72 2.32 13.54
CA GLY A 65 2.45 2.70 12.16
C GLY A 65 1.30 3.69 12.03
N HIS A 66 1.30 4.45 10.93
CA HIS A 66 0.29 5.47 10.66
C HIS A 66 -1.11 4.87 10.51
N HIS A 67 -1.17 3.70 9.89
CA HIS A 67 -2.39 2.94 9.63
C HIS A 67 -2.67 1.87 10.68
N ASP A 68 -1.91 1.79 11.77
CA ASP A 68 -2.11 0.78 12.80
C ASP A 68 -3.36 1.13 13.66
N PRO A 69 -4.01 0.16 14.33
CA PRO A 69 -5.15 0.45 15.20
C PRO A 69 -4.75 1.25 16.45
N ARG A 70 -5.20 2.52 16.53
CA ARG A 70 -4.81 3.47 17.61
C ARG A 70 -5.82 3.69 18.74
N ALA A 71 -6.91 2.94 18.72
CA ALA A 71 -8.03 3.17 19.62
C ALA A 71 -8.82 1.88 19.89
N ASP A 72 -9.27 1.72 21.14
CA ASP A 72 -10.28 0.70 21.43
C ASP A 72 -11.57 0.98 20.66
N GLY A 73 -12.20 -0.10 20.22
CA GLY A 73 -13.34 -0.07 19.34
C GLY A 73 -12.90 -0.33 17.91
N TRP A 74 -13.46 0.42 16.97
CA TRP A 74 -13.21 0.25 15.55
C TRP A 74 -12.45 1.44 14.99
N ASN A 75 -11.66 1.19 13.95
CA ASN A 75 -11.02 2.21 13.14
C ASN A 75 -11.02 1.77 11.66
N MET A 76 -11.08 2.76 10.77
CA MET A 76 -10.86 2.54 9.35
C MET A 76 -9.40 2.87 9.07
N GLN A 77 -8.59 1.82 8.95
CA GLN A 77 -7.14 1.95 8.75
C GLN A 77 -6.81 2.51 7.36
N ALA A 78 -7.65 2.21 6.37
CA ALA A 78 -7.53 2.74 5.02
C ALA A 78 -8.83 2.64 4.24
N LEU A 79 -9.09 3.65 3.43
CA LEU A 79 -9.96 3.66 2.26
C LEU A 79 -9.12 4.20 1.12
N GLU A 80 -8.55 3.30 0.34
CA GLU A 80 -7.67 3.65 -0.76
C GLU A 80 -8.48 3.73 -2.05
N VAL A 81 -8.28 4.81 -2.80
CA VAL A 81 -8.85 5.00 -4.13
C VAL A 81 -7.74 5.45 -5.05
N GLY A 82 -7.67 4.84 -6.22
CA GLY A 82 -6.62 5.20 -7.17
C GLY A 82 -6.68 4.41 -8.45
N GLY A 83 -5.54 4.31 -9.10
CA GLY A 83 -5.35 3.44 -10.23
C GLY A 83 -4.06 3.73 -10.98
N ALA A 84 -3.86 2.94 -12.02
CA ALA A 84 -2.74 3.07 -12.92
C ALA A 84 -3.21 3.20 -14.38
N VAL A 85 -2.43 3.94 -15.14
CA VAL A 85 -2.47 3.96 -16.60
C VAL A 85 -1.14 3.41 -17.10
N HIS A 86 -1.19 2.45 -18.01
CA HIS A 86 -0.02 1.93 -18.72
C HIS A 86 -0.19 2.21 -20.20
N VAL A 87 0.86 2.72 -20.86
CA VAL A 87 0.89 2.92 -22.31
C VAL A 87 2.03 2.08 -22.85
N GLY A 88 1.66 0.93 -23.39
CA GLY A 88 2.57 -0.18 -23.65
C GLY A 88 3.44 -0.53 -22.44
N ASP A 89 4.65 -1.01 -22.72
CA ASP A 89 5.60 -1.44 -21.68
C ASP A 89 6.51 -0.31 -21.17
N ASP A 90 6.45 0.84 -21.84
CA ASP A 90 7.46 1.90 -21.74
C ASP A 90 7.02 3.06 -20.83
N PHE A 91 5.72 3.23 -20.60
CA PHE A 91 5.18 4.30 -19.76
C PHE A 91 4.12 3.79 -18.79
N SER A 92 4.19 4.25 -17.54
CA SER A 92 3.12 4.06 -16.56
C SER A 92 2.95 5.29 -15.69
N MET A 93 1.73 5.53 -15.25
CA MET A 93 1.36 6.54 -14.25
C MET A 93 0.53 5.88 -13.18
N VAL A 94 0.81 6.16 -11.92
CA VAL A 94 0.09 5.64 -10.74
C VAL A 94 -0.30 6.81 -9.86
N ALA A 95 -1.53 6.79 -9.36
CA ALA A 95 -2.02 7.74 -8.38
C ALA A 95 -2.94 7.01 -7.39
N ILE A 96 -2.61 7.07 -6.11
CA ILE A 96 -3.32 6.40 -5.02
C ILE A 96 -3.46 7.38 -3.86
N TYR A 97 -4.71 7.63 -3.47
CA TYR A 97 -5.08 8.44 -2.33
C TYR A 97 -5.68 7.52 -1.27
N ASN A 98 -5.29 7.71 -0.02
CA ASN A 98 -5.82 6.98 1.12
C ASN A 98 -6.49 7.94 2.09
N GLU A 99 -7.63 7.52 2.62
CA GLU A 99 -8.36 8.17 3.68
C GLU A 99 -8.50 7.19 4.86
N GLN A 100 -8.20 7.64 6.06
CA GLN A 100 -8.36 6.85 7.29
C GLN A 100 -9.30 7.56 8.26
N TRP A 101 -9.84 6.80 9.21
CA TRP A 101 -10.67 7.33 10.27
C TRP A 101 -10.41 6.63 11.60
N ASP A 102 -10.24 7.43 12.66
CA ASP A 102 -10.30 6.97 14.04
C ASP A 102 -10.97 8.00 14.97
N ARG A 103 -11.22 7.61 16.23
CA ARG A 103 -11.94 8.45 17.21
C ARG A 103 -11.20 9.72 17.63
N HIS A 104 -9.88 9.74 17.49
CA HIS A 104 -8.98 10.80 17.93
C HIS A 104 -8.61 11.74 16.78
N THR A 105 -8.22 11.20 15.62
CA THR A 105 -7.81 11.99 14.44
C THR A 105 -8.96 12.32 13.50
N GLN A 106 -10.09 11.61 13.60
CA GLN A 106 -11.19 11.65 12.64
C GLN A 106 -10.72 11.33 11.22
N TRP A 107 -11.35 11.92 10.20
CA TRP A 107 -10.97 11.76 8.80
C TRP A 107 -9.63 12.45 8.55
N ASN A 108 -8.67 11.69 8.05
CA ASN A 108 -7.35 12.18 7.68
C ASN A 108 -6.86 11.47 6.42
N GLY A 109 -6.79 12.17 5.29
CA GLY A 109 -6.39 11.58 4.02
C GLY A 109 -5.13 12.19 3.43
N HIS A 110 -4.37 11.38 2.71
CA HIS A 110 -3.12 11.77 2.06
C HIS A 110 -2.89 10.98 0.77
N TRP A 111 -2.02 11.52 -0.08
CA TRP A 111 -1.48 10.78 -1.21
C TRP A 111 -0.45 9.78 -0.69
N GLU A 112 -0.66 8.50 -0.97
CA GLU A 112 0.34 7.46 -0.68
C GLU A 112 1.36 7.39 -1.81
N GLU A 113 0.88 7.40 -3.07
CA GLU A 113 1.72 7.42 -4.25
C GLU A 113 1.09 8.26 -5.36
N ALA A 114 1.94 9.03 -6.04
CA ALA A 114 1.60 9.81 -7.22
C ALA A 114 2.87 9.94 -8.07
N PHE A 115 3.08 8.99 -8.99
CA PHE A 115 4.31 8.94 -9.78
C PHE A 115 4.07 8.52 -11.23
N ILE A 116 5.06 8.85 -12.06
CA ILE A 116 5.20 8.35 -13.43
C ILE A 116 6.47 7.53 -13.55
N LYS A 117 6.43 6.52 -14.40
CA LYS A 117 7.52 5.56 -14.65
C LYS A 117 7.77 5.47 -16.15
N PHE A 118 9.03 5.63 -16.54
CA PHE A 118 9.48 5.52 -17.92
C PHE A 118 10.56 4.44 -18.05
N ARG A 119 10.41 3.57 -19.04
CA ARG A 119 11.45 2.62 -19.44
C ARG A 119 12.31 3.28 -20.52
N MET A 120 13.58 3.56 -20.22
CA MET A 120 14.51 4.14 -21.19
C MET A 120 15.14 3.06 -22.07
N THR A 121 15.43 1.89 -21.50
CA THR A 121 15.93 0.70 -22.20
C THR A 121 15.28 -0.52 -21.54
N PRO A 122 15.39 -1.73 -22.10
CA PRO A 122 14.86 -2.94 -21.46
C PRO A 122 15.36 -3.19 -20.02
N ARG A 123 16.45 -2.55 -19.60
CA ARG A 123 17.02 -2.68 -18.25
C ARG A 123 16.94 -1.41 -17.42
N VAL A 124 16.63 -0.26 -18.02
CA VAL A 124 16.70 1.03 -17.31
C VAL A 124 15.31 1.60 -17.13
N LEU A 125 14.92 1.80 -15.88
CA LEU A 125 13.66 2.42 -15.48
C LEU A 125 13.93 3.70 -14.70
N ILE A 126 13.18 4.75 -15.01
CA ILE A 126 13.15 5.98 -14.24
C ILE A 126 11.76 6.12 -13.65
N LYS A 127 11.67 6.35 -12.34
CA LYS A 127 10.44 6.70 -11.64
C LYS A 127 10.58 8.13 -11.11
N THR A 128 9.53 8.94 -11.23
CA THR A 128 9.50 10.28 -10.65
C THR A 128 8.14 10.66 -10.10
N GLY A 129 8.13 11.39 -8.98
CA GLY A 129 6.93 11.78 -8.24
C GLY A 129 7.07 11.45 -6.77
N ILE A 130 5.93 11.13 -6.14
CA ILE A 130 5.81 10.66 -4.76
C ILE A 130 5.62 9.15 -4.80
N TYR A 131 6.52 8.38 -4.19
CA TYR A 131 6.46 6.92 -4.22
C TYR A 131 7.10 6.29 -2.99
N MET A 132 6.73 5.04 -2.75
CA MET A 132 7.34 4.21 -1.70
C MET A 132 8.43 3.32 -2.33
N PRO A 133 9.73 3.55 -2.04
CA PRO A 133 10.80 2.71 -2.55
C PRO A 133 10.76 1.29 -1.95
N GLU A 134 11.31 0.34 -2.70
CA GLU A 134 11.43 -1.07 -2.32
C GLU A 134 12.57 -1.28 -1.31
N VAL A 135 12.34 -0.84 -0.07
CA VAL A 135 13.26 -1.01 1.04
C VAL A 135 12.66 -1.96 2.08
N GLY A 136 13.43 -2.99 2.42
CA GLY A 136 12.99 -3.99 3.40
C GLY A 136 11.78 -4.80 2.93
N LEU A 137 11.04 -5.37 3.89
CA LEU A 137 9.96 -6.31 3.60
C LEU A 137 8.60 -5.65 3.35
N GLN A 138 8.41 -4.41 3.83
CA GLN A 138 7.05 -3.82 3.91
C GLN A 138 6.95 -2.41 3.33
N ASN A 139 8.04 -1.66 3.13
CA ASN A 139 7.93 -0.24 2.78
C ASN A 139 7.13 0.02 1.49
N HIS A 140 7.25 -0.89 0.52
CA HIS A 140 6.57 -0.80 -0.78
C HIS A 140 5.14 -1.36 -0.76
N LEU A 141 4.65 -1.85 0.38
CA LEU A 141 3.34 -2.48 0.51
C LEU A 141 2.31 -1.49 1.07
N HIS A 142 1.25 -1.29 0.28
CA HIS A 142 0.01 -0.66 0.71
C HIS A 142 -0.69 -1.52 1.76
N LEU A 143 -1.57 -0.94 2.56
CA LEU A 143 -2.13 -1.63 3.74
C LEU A 143 -2.82 -2.94 3.35
N HIS A 144 -3.58 -2.93 2.25
CA HIS A 144 -4.30 -4.10 1.75
C HIS A 144 -3.41 -5.27 1.29
N ALA A 145 -2.11 -5.01 1.06
CA ALA A 145 -1.14 -6.03 0.66
C ALA A 145 -0.36 -6.62 1.85
N ARG A 146 -0.54 -6.08 3.07
CA ARG A 146 0.16 -6.56 4.28
C ARG A 146 -0.47 -7.84 4.80
N SER A 147 0.36 -8.70 5.39
CA SER A 147 -0.10 -9.96 5.99
C SER A 147 -0.67 -9.79 7.41
N PHE A 148 -0.44 -8.64 8.04
CA PHE A 148 -0.86 -8.32 9.40
C PHE A 148 -1.53 -6.96 9.45
N VAL A 149 -2.37 -6.76 10.46
CA VAL A 149 -3.13 -5.52 10.68
C VAL A 149 -2.19 -4.37 11.04
N GLU A 150 -1.16 -4.67 11.82
CA GLU A 150 -0.14 -3.72 12.28
C GLU A 150 1.09 -3.70 11.36
N SER A 151 1.78 -2.57 11.39
CA SER A 151 3.03 -2.41 10.67
C SER A 151 4.16 -3.14 11.38
N ASN A 152 5.07 -3.75 10.62
CA ASN A 152 6.23 -4.37 11.25
C ASN A 152 7.10 -3.30 11.94
N LEU A 153 7.61 -3.65 13.12
CA LEU A 153 8.37 -2.72 13.96
C LEU A 153 9.65 -2.21 13.30
N MET A 154 10.23 -2.97 12.38
CA MET A 154 11.44 -2.51 11.67
C MET A 154 11.11 -1.37 10.72
N ASN A 155 9.97 -1.43 10.03
CA ASN A 155 9.54 -0.37 9.12
C ASN A 155 9.31 0.92 9.90
N THR A 156 8.51 0.84 10.96
CA THR A 156 8.11 2.01 11.73
C THR A 156 9.26 2.66 12.50
N ARG A 157 10.17 1.85 13.06
CA ARG A 157 11.31 2.36 13.84
C ARG A 157 12.41 3.00 12.99
N PHE A 158 12.59 2.54 11.75
CA PHE A 158 13.68 3.02 10.89
C PHE A 158 13.23 3.98 9.81
N LEU A 159 12.00 3.82 9.31
CA LEU A 159 11.49 4.58 8.16
C LEU A 159 10.38 5.55 8.54
N GLY A 160 9.85 5.47 9.77
CA GLY A 160 8.74 6.31 10.25
C GLY A 160 7.40 5.60 10.16
N GLU A 161 6.37 6.22 10.73
CA GLU A 161 5.02 5.63 10.88
C GLU A 161 4.38 5.29 9.52
N ASP A 162 4.60 6.13 8.50
CA ASP A 162 4.15 5.95 7.12
C ASP A 162 5.13 5.12 6.26
N GLY A 163 6.26 4.73 6.84
CA GLY A 163 7.40 4.27 6.07
C GLY A 163 8.14 5.41 5.36
N LEU A 164 9.13 5.02 4.56
CA LEU A 164 9.94 5.93 3.76
C LEU A 164 9.15 6.32 2.52
N ILE A 165 8.78 7.59 2.44
CA ILE A 165 8.21 8.21 1.25
C ILE A 165 9.31 8.99 0.55
N MET A 166 9.44 8.81 -0.76
CA MET A 166 10.36 9.57 -1.60
C MET A 166 9.61 10.54 -2.48
N GLU A 167 10.05 11.79 -2.50
CA GLU A 167 9.68 12.79 -3.50
C GLU A 167 10.89 13.08 -4.38
N GLY A 168 10.81 12.80 -5.67
CA GLY A 168 11.90 13.06 -6.60
C GLY A 168 12.03 12.00 -7.67
N PHE A 169 13.25 11.59 -7.99
CA PHE A 169 13.55 10.64 -9.06
C PHE A 169 14.31 9.42 -8.52
N SER A 170 13.96 8.22 -8.98
CA SER A 170 14.77 7.01 -8.82
C SER A 170 15.19 6.46 -10.18
N LEU A 171 16.37 5.83 -10.18
CA LEU A 171 16.88 5.05 -11.30
C LEU A 171 16.93 3.58 -10.87
N GLY A 172 16.22 2.73 -11.59
CA GLY A 172 16.32 1.28 -11.53
C GLY A 172 17.14 0.74 -12.70
N TYR A 173 17.96 -0.27 -12.44
CA TYR A 173 18.76 -1.00 -13.43
C TYR A 173 18.64 -2.50 -13.22
#